data_AF-A0A350X4L2-F1
#
_entry.id   AF-A0A350X4L2-F1
#
_cell.length_a   1.000
_cell.length_b   1.000
_cell.length_c   1.000
_cell.angle_alpha   90.00
_cell.angle_beta   90.00
_cell.angle_gamma   90.00
#
_symmetry.space_group_name_H-M   'P 1'
#
loop_
_entity.id
_entity.type
_entity.pdbx_description
1 polymer ?
#
loop_
_entity_poly.entity_id
_entity_poly.type
_entity_poly.pdbx_seq_one_letter_code
_entity_poly.pdbx_strand_id
1 'polypeptide(L)'
;MVRKVGHQKKLSDRQIIYHIDTVQLNEETSKVLIQGWAVSKSQVMVTVDSKFSHDVSIQKCPRTDVMDYFHINEAHVGFVVECPYVKKQKYLTLAFMNEKGKCIKVRVKTKKKNKIFCFTNIQHFY
;
A
#
# COMPACT_ATOMS: atom_id res chain seq x y z
N MET A 1 -19.18 29.86 -11.20
CA MET A 1 -17.88 29.67 -11.87
C MET A 1 -16.81 29.45 -10.80
N VAL A 2 -16.08 28.33 -10.91
CA VAL A 2 -14.85 27.88 -10.21
C VAL A 2 -14.85 27.89 -8.67
N ARG A 3 -15.13 26.72 -8.07
CA ARG A 3 -14.83 26.43 -6.66
C ARG A 3 -13.30 26.33 -6.48
N LYS A 4 -12.78 27.09 -5.51
CA LYS A 4 -11.36 27.19 -5.17
C LYS A 4 -10.74 25.81 -4.88
N VAL A 5 -9.73 25.50 -5.68
CA VAL A 5 -8.44 24.84 -5.38
C VAL A 5 -8.46 23.89 -4.18
N GLY A 6 -8.46 22.59 -4.47
CA GLY A 6 -8.25 21.55 -3.47
C GLY A 6 -6.94 21.80 -2.70
N HIS A 7 -6.99 21.65 -1.38
CA HIS A 7 -5.83 21.77 -0.51
C HIS A 7 -4.68 20.88 -1.00
N GLN A 8 -3.63 21.52 -1.51
CA GLN A 8 -2.39 20.87 -1.93
C GLN A 8 -1.63 20.36 -0.70
N LYS A 9 -1.40 19.04 -0.61
CA LYS A 9 -0.56 18.44 0.44
C LYS A 9 0.88 18.30 -0.07
N LYS A 10 1.79 19.14 0.42
CA LYS A 10 3.24 18.93 0.25
C LYS A 10 3.68 17.77 1.14
N LEU A 11 4.30 16.74 0.56
CA LEU A 11 4.93 15.65 1.30
C LEU A 11 6.20 16.15 2.00
N SER A 12 6.39 15.79 3.27
CA SER A 12 7.68 15.99 3.95
C SER A 12 8.62 14.81 3.67
N ASP A 13 9.93 15.03 3.75
CA ASP A 13 10.96 14.01 3.50
C ASP A 13 10.86 12.78 4.44
N ARG A 14 10.17 12.97 5.56
CA ARG A 14 9.97 11.93 6.60
C ARG A 14 8.54 11.39 6.60
N GLN A 15 7.72 11.72 5.61
CA GLN A 15 6.33 11.28 5.56
C GLN A 15 6.17 10.17 4.52
N ILE A 16 5.57 9.07 4.95
CA ILE A 16 5.06 8.01 4.08
C ILE A 16 3.55 8.05 4.19
N ILE A 17 2.87 8.23 3.07
CA ILE A 17 1.41 8.12 2.96
C ILE A 17 1.12 6.85 2.19
N TYR A 18 0.15 6.07 2.63
CA TYR A 18 -0.22 4.84 1.94
C TYR A 18 -1.73 4.67 1.93
N HIS A 19 -2.19 3.81 1.01
CA HIS A 19 -3.58 3.43 0.87
C HIS A 19 -3.64 1.98 0.41
N ILE A 20 -4.57 1.20 0.99
CA ILE A 20 -4.90 -0.13 0.50
C ILE A 20 -6.22 -0.04 -0.25
N ASP A 21 -6.17 -0.22 -1.57
CA ASP A 21 -7.34 -0.17 -2.45
C ASP A 21 -8.19 -1.42 -2.27
N THR A 22 -7.56 -2.60 -2.41
CA THR A 22 -8.27 -3.86 -2.42
C THR A 22 -7.50 -4.94 -1.68
N VAL A 23 -8.24 -5.86 -1.08
CA VAL A 23 -7.74 -7.11 -0.53
C VAL A 23 -8.69 -8.19 -1.02
N GLN A 24 -8.20 -9.10 -1.86
CA GLN A 24 -8.98 -10.16 -2.47
C GLN A 24 -8.36 -11.51 -2.14
N LEU A 25 -9.20 -12.50 -1.82
CA LEU A 25 -8.79 -13.88 -1.68
C LEU A 25 -9.22 -14.63 -2.93
N ASN A 26 -8.26 -15.18 -3.66
CA ASN A 26 -8.53 -16.12 -4.74
C ASN A 26 -8.75 -17.52 -4.13
N GLU A 27 -9.98 -18.02 -4.21
CA GLU A 27 -10.35 -19.32 -3.63
C GLU A 27 -9.78 -20.50 -4.42
N GLU A 28 -9.52 -20.35 -5.71
CA GLU A 28 -8.96 -21.40 -6.58
C GLU A 28 -7.48 -21.62 -6.30
N THR A 29 -6.72 -20.52 -6.15
CA THR A 29 -5.27 -20.58 -5.91
C THR A 29 -4.89 -20.52 -4.43
N SER A 30 -5.86 -20.28 -3.53
CA SER A 30 -5.62 -20.02 -2.11
C SER A 30 -4.59 -18.91 -1.88
N LYS A 31 -4.62 -17.86 -2.70
CA LYS A 31 -3.73 -16.70 -2.59
C LYS A 31 -4.51 -15.44 -2.27
N VAL A 32 -3.90 -14.55 -1.49
CA VAL A 32 -4.39 -13.20 -1.22
C VAL A 32 -3.67 -12.23 -2.14
N LEU A 33 -4.46 -11.41 -2.84
CA LEU A 33 -4.01 -10.28 -3.61
C LEU A 33 -4.31 -8.99 -2.83
N ILE A 34 -3.30 -8.17 -2.60
CA ILE A 34 -3.43 -6.86 -1.95
C ILE A 34 -2.96 -5.81 -2.94
N GLN A 35 -3.82 -4.85 -3.24
CA GLN A 35 -3.50 -3.74 -4.13
C GLN A 35 -3.58 -2.44 -3.36
N GLY A 36 -2.70 -1.51 -3.67
CA GLY A 36 -2.69 -0.20 -3.05
C GLY A 36 -1.62 0.69 -3.64
N TRP A 37 -1.34 1.78 -2.93
CA TRP A 37 -0.27 2.71 -3.28
C TRP A 37 0.40 3.24 -2.02
N ALA A 38 1.67 3.60 -2.15
CA ALA A 38 2.44 4.23 -1.09
C ALA A 38 3.36 5.28 -1.70
N VAL A 39 3.39 6.45 -1.07
CA VAL A 39 4.11 7.62 -1.53
C VAL A 39 4.91 8.27 -0.42
N SER A 40 6.05 8.80 -0.79
CA SER A 40 6.93 9.63 0.00
C SER A 40 7.66 10.57 -0.98
N LYS A 41 8.37 11.57 -0.49
CA LYS A 41 9.27 12.37 -1.35
C LYS A 41 10.40 11.54 -1.98
N SER A 42 10.82 10.49 -1.29
CA SER A 42 11.75 9.47 -1.77
C SER A 42 11.00 8.17 -2.07
N GLN A 43 11.62 7.32 -2.89
CA GLN A 43 11.10 6.01 -3.26
C GLN A 43 10.66 5.20 -2.02
N VAL A 44 9.48 4.57 -2.14
CA VAL A 44 8.96 3.64 -1.13
C VAL A 44 9.21 2.21 -1.58
N MET A 45 9.81 1.44 -0.68
CA MET A 45 9.92 -0.01 -0.77
C MET A 45 8.77 -0.64 0.02
N VAL A 46 8.09 -1.60 -0.60
CA VAL A 46 7.04 -2.39 0.05
C VAL A 46 7.62 -3.76 0.33
N THR A 47 7.50 -4.23 1.58
CA THR A 47 7.89 -5.58 1.98
C THR A 47 6.78 -6.22 2.81
N VAL A 48 6.81 -7.54 2.92
CA VAL A 48 5.87 -8.30 3.75
C VAL A 48 6.62 -8.84 4.95
N ASP A 49 6.21 -8.42 6.15
CA ASP A 49 6.74 -8.88 7.43
C ASP A 49 6.01 -10.17 7.83
N SER A 50 6.25 -11.24 7.07
CA SER A 50 5.71 -12.57 7.35
C SER A 50 6.77 -13.65 7.20
N LYS A 51 6.56 -14.77 7.89
CA LYS A 51 7.37 -16.01 7.78
C LYS A 51 7.37 -16.63 6.38
N PHE A 52 6.62 -16.06 5.43
CA PHE A 52 6.47 -16.52 4.04
C PHE A 52 7.10 -15.55 3.03
N SER A 53 8.09 -14.74 3.44
CA SER A 53 8.75 -13.77 2.56
C SER A 53 9.28 -14.37 1.25
N HIS A 54 9.47 -15.69 1.19
CA HIS A 54 9.93 -16.41 0.00
C HIS A 54 8.84 -16.69 -1.05
N ASP A 55 7.56 -16.76 -0.66
CA ASP A 55 6.42 -17.05 -1.56
C ASP A 55 5.55 -15.81 -1.81
N VAL A 56 6.11 -14.62 -1.56
CA VAL A 56 5.45 -13.35 -1.78
C VAL A 56 5.96 -12.73 -3.07
N SER A 57 5.04 -12.42 -3.98
CA SER A 57 5.35 -11.62 -5.16
C SER A 57 4.90 -10.18 -4.92
N ILE A 58 5.79 -9.22 -5.18
CA ILE A 58 5.50 -7.78 -5.09
C ILE A 58 5.79 -7.16 -6.45
N GLN A 59 4.74 -6.68 -7.11
CA GLN A 59 4.85 -5.96 -8.37
C GLN A 59 4.51 -4.49 -8.14
N LYS A 60 5.39 -3.58 -8.55
CA LYS A 60 5.06 -2.15 -8.57
C LYS A 60 4.24 -1.85 -9.82
N CYS A 61 3.28 -0.94 -9.72
CA CYS A 61 2.42 -0.53 -10.83
C CYS A 61 2.27 1.00 -10.90
N PRO A 62 2.05 1.55 -12.10
CA PRO A 62 1.80 2.97 -12.27
C PRO A 62 0.42 3.35 -11.72
N ARG A 63 0.35 4.48 -11.00
CA ARG A 63 -0.86 5.12 -10.48
C ARG A 63 -0.81 6.62 -10.74
N THR A 64 -1.18 7.00 -11.96
CA THR A 64 -1.13 8.40 -12.43
C THR A 64 -2.04 9.32 -11.63
N ASP A 65 -3.20 8.83 -11.20
CA ASP A 65 -4.13 9.52 -10.30
C ASP A 65 -3.47 9.99 -8.98
N VAL A 66 -2.63 9.13 -8.41
CA VAL A 66 -1.89 9.41 -7.17
C VAL A 66 -0.70 10.33 -7.43
N MET A 67 0.00 10.13 -8.55
CA MET A 67 1.13 10.99 -8.95
C MET A 67 0.67 12.43 -9.14
N ASP A 68 -0.45 12.65 -9.83
CA ASP A 68 -1.02 13.98 -10.08
C ASP A 68 -1.47 14.64 -8.78
N TYR A 69 -2.10 13.86 -7.87
CA TYR A 69 -2.55 14.38 -6.58
C TYR A 69 -1.39 14.85 -5.69
N PHE A 70 -0.29 14.11 -5.64
CA PHE A 70 0.86 14.40 -4.79
C PHE A 70 2.03 15.11 -5.51
N HIS A 71 1.93 15.34 -6.82
CA HIS A 71 2.98 15.91 -7.67
C HIS A 71 4.32 15.17 -7.55
N ILE A 72 4.28 13.84 -7.62
CA ILE A 72 5.46 12.98 -7.48
C ILE A 72 5.93 12.56 -8.86
N ASN A 73 7.23 12.69 -9.11
CA ASN A 73 7.85 12.32 -10.39
C ASN A 73 8.32 10.85 -10.40
N GLU A 74 7.61 9.96 -9.71
CA GLU A 74 7.95 8.54 -9.58
C GLU A 74 6.90 7.70 -10.29
N ALA A 75 7.30 6.96 -11.32
CA ALA A 75 6.39 6.26 -12.21
C ALA A 75 5.67 5.04 -11.60
N HIS A 76 6.02 4.62 -10.38
CA HIS A 76 5.55 3.36 -9.80
C HIS A 76 5.25 3.48 -8.29
N VAL A 77 4.26 4.32 -7.97
CA VAL A 77 3.78 4.51 -6.58
C VAL A 77 2.71 3.49 -6.16
N GLY A 78 2.15 2.74 -7.11
CA GLY A 78 1.24 1.64 -6.85
C GLY A 78 1.98 0.32 -6.59
N PHE A 79 1.31 -0.60 -5.91
CA PHE A 79 1.80 -1.95 -5.68
C PHE A 79 0.68 -2.98 -5.72
N VAL A 80 1.08 -4.19 -6.11
CA VAL A 80 0.30 -5.41 -6.02
C VAL A 80 1.15 -6.43 -5.27
N VAL A 81 0.63 -6.93 -4.15
CA VAL A 81 1.25 -7.97 -3.34
C VAL A 81 0.41 -9.23 -3.46
N GLU A 82 1.02 -10.31 -3.91
CA GLU A 82 0.42 -11.63 -3.96
C GLU A 82 1.11 -12.51 -2.92
N CYS A 83 0.34 -13.11 -2.02
CA CYS A 83 0.88 -13.96 -0.97
C CYS A 83 -0.04 -15.16 -0.68
N PRO A 84 0.49 -16.31 -0.23
CA PRO A 84 -0.33 -17.47 0.12
C PRO A 84 -1.29 -17.17 1.28
N TYR A 85 -2.53 -17.63 1.18
CA TYR A 85 -3.52 -17.52 2.25
C TYR A 85 -3.28 -18.58 3.33
N VAL A 86 -3.00 -18.13 4.54
CA VAL A 86 -2.84 -19.03 5.69
C VAL A 86 -4.06 -18.88 6.61
N LYS A 87 -4.91 -19.91 6.67
CA LYS A 87 -6.17 -19.91 7.47
C LYS A 87 -5.98 -19.51 8.94
N LYS A 88 -4.82 -19.83 9.54
CA LYS A 88 -4.48 -19.45 10.93
C LYS A 88 -4.03 -17.98 11.06
N GLN A 89 -3.59 -17.33 9.98
CA GLN A 89 -3.21 -15.91 9.96
C GLN A 89 -4.34 -15.03 9.44
N LYS A 90 -5.04 -14.36 10.35
CA LYS A 90 -6.12 -13.43 10.04
C LYS A 90 -5.63 -12.07 9.51
N TYR A 91 -4.33 -11.80 9.63
CA TYR A 91 -3.70 -10.53 9.28
C TYR A 91 -2.34 -10.79 8.63
N LEU A 92 -2.03 -10.00 7.60
CA LEU A 92 -0.71 -9.87 6.99
C LEU A 92 -0.13 -8.51 7.40
N THR A 93 1.17 -8.43 7.66
CA THR A 93 1.83 -7.15 7.93
C THR A 93 2.59 -6.71 6.69
N LEU A 94 2.20 -5.57 6.11
CA LEU A 94 2.99 -4.87 5.10
C LEU A 94 3.91 -3.86 5.78
N ALA A 95 5.16 -3.76 5.35
CA ALA A 95 6.09 -2.74 5.79
C ALA A 95 6.42 -1.82 4.61
N PHE A 96 6.21 -0.52 4.81
CA PHE A 96 6.57 0.53 3.88
C PHE A 96 7.83 1.22 4.39
N MET A 97 8.92 1.14 3.63
CA MET A 97 10.20 1.74 3.98
C MET A 97 10.59 2.79 2.96
N ASN A 98 11.07 3.94 3.41
CA ASN A 98 11.71 4.91 2.52
C ASN A 98 13.24 4.82 2.64
N GLU A 99 13.94 5.45 1.69
CA GLU A 99 15.41 5.49 1.66
C GLU A 99 16.03 6.15 2.89
N LYS A 100 15.28 6.99 3.62
CA LYS A 100 15.72 7.64 4.85
C LYS A 100 15.56 6.76 6.10
N GLY A 101 15.24 5.47 5.92
CA GLY A 101 15.16 4.47 6.99
C GLY A 101 13.87 4.50 7.82
N LYS A 102 12.86 5.30 7.43
CA LYS A 102 11.56 5.28 8.10
C LYS A 102 10.76 4.06 7.63
N CYS A 103 10.24 3.30 8.58
CA CYS A 103 9.44 2.11 8.34
C CYS A 103 8.04 2.25 8.96
N ILE A 104 6.99 2.05 8.17
CA ILE A 104 5.61 1.96 8.65
C ILE A 104 5.12 0.53 8.47
N LYS A 105 4.69 -0.11 9.54
CA LYS A 105 4.10 -1.45 9.52
C LYS A 105 2.57 -1.37 9.57
N VAL A 106 1.91 -1.97 8.60
CA VAL A 106 0.46 -1.93 8.40
C VAL A 106 -0.09 -3.33 8.43
N ARG A 107 -1.02 -3.60 9.35
CA ARG A 107 -1.71 -4.88 9.42
C ARG A 107 -2.93 -4.87 8.50
N VAL A 108 -2.86 -5.63 7.41
CA VAL A 108 -3.92 -5.85 6.44
C VAL A 108 -4.69 -7.11 6.82
N LYS A 109 -6.02 -7.01 6.92
CA LYS A 109 -6.87 -8.12 7.32
C LYS A 109 -7.18 -9.01 6.12
N THR A 110 -6.76 -10.26 6.16
CA THR A 110 -6.89 -11.24 5.07
C THR A 110 -8.15 -12.10 5.17
N LYS A 111 -9.20 -11.64 5.87
CA LYS A 111 -10.38 -12.47 6.16
C LYS A 111 -11.07 -12.93 4.86
N LYS A 112 -11.51 -14.19 4.89
CA LYS A 112 -12.45 -14.86 3.97
C LYS A 112 -13.78 -14.10 3.86
N LYS A 113 -13.80 -13.00 3.13
CA LYS A 113 -15.02 -12.33 2.67
C LYS A 113 -14.69 -11.81 1.28
N ASN A 114 -15.52 -12.14 0.29
CA ASN A 114 -15.58 -11.51 -1.05
C ASN A 114 -15.95 -10.03 -0.95
N LYS A 115 -15.26 -9.27 -0.10
CA LYS A 115 -15.47 -7.86 0.15
C LYS A 115 -14.15 -7.17 -0.14
N ILE A 116 -14.18 -6.30 -1.14
CA ILE A 116 -13.13 -5.31 -1.37
C ILE A 116 -13.10 -4.43 -0.12
N PHE A 117 -12.03 -4.51 0.65
CA PHE A 117 -11.81 -3.63 1.78
C PHE A 117 -10.89 -2.49 1.35
N CYS A 118 -11.45 -1.32 1.08
CA CYS A 118 -10.68 -0.08 1.01
C CYS A 118 -10.29 0.34 2.42
N PHE A 119 -9.00 0.42 2.71
CA PHE A 119 -8.50 1.03 3.95
C PHE A 119 -7.66 2.25 3.57
N THR A 120 -8.28 3.43 3.65
CA THR A 120 -7.56 4.70 3.68
C THR A 120 -7.16 4.96 5.13
N ASN A 121 -5.89 4.73 5.48
CA ASN A 121 -5.40 5.13 6.79
C ASN A 121 -4.25 6.13 6.59
N ILE A 122 -4.60 7.41 6.70
CA ILE A 122 -3.63 8.51 6.60
C ILE A 122 -3.06 8.71 8.01
N GLN A 123 -1.96 8.03 8.35
CA GLN A 123 -1.24 8.35 9.58
C GLN A 123 -0.41 9.61 9.39
N HIS A 124 -0.88 10.70 9.99
CA HIS A 124 -0.12 11.93 10.18
C HIS A 124 0.81 11.76 11.38
N PHE A 125 2.11 11.93 11.17
CA PHE A 125 3.05 12.17 12.27
C PHE A 125 3.47 13.63 12.18
N TYR A 126 3.10 14.41 13.20
CA TYR A 126 3.58 15.78 13.43
C TYR A 126 5.04 15.74 13.88
#